data_AF-A0A7X0RFZ6-F1
#
_entry.id   AF-A0A7X0RFZ6-F1
#
_cell.length_a   1.000
_cell.length_b   1.000
_cell.length_c   1.000
_cell.angle_alpha   90.00
_cell.angle_beta   90.00
_cell.angle_gamma   90.00
#
_symmetry.space_group_name_H-M   'P 1'
#
loop_
_entity.id
_entity.type
_entity.pdbx_description
1 polymer ?
#
loop_
_entity_poly.entity_id
_entity_poly.type
_entity_poly.pdbx_seq_one_letter_code
_entity_poly.pdbx_strand_id
1 'polypeptide(L)'
;MVKAVSTNLAILRRARSLSQADLGEAAGISRNHYQLLESGAGASGGAANPRLSTLSALARTLEVDVTTLLQPPSAHAFWQWIDVHDEPSDDFRAALLDQLLTRSARELGGSGAAFVGWADGSMTVGIGVLASGSPAATIVGRAQVEAALTEVGLAHASTDEFEVDAGLDGLSDDGHI
;
A
#
# COMPACT_ATOMS: atom_id res chain seq x y z
N MET A 1 -17.03 -11.07 -0.57
CA MET A 1 -16.55 -11.23 0.83
C MET A 1 -15.22 -11.98 0.90
N VAL A 2 -15.13 -13.26 0.53
CA VAL A 2 -13.85 -14.03 0.61
C VAL A 2 -12.72 -13.42 -0.23
N LYS A 3 -13.05 -12.94 -1.44
CA LYS A 3 -12.09 -12.24 -2.31
C LYS A 3 -11.56 -10.94 -1.68
N ALA A 4 -12.39 -10.19 -0.96
CA ALA A 4 -11.96 -8.96 -0.29
C ALA A 4 -10.98 -9.26 0.84
N VAL A 5 -11.31 -10.23 1.70
CA VAL A 5 -10.43 -10.65 2.81
C VAL A 5 -9.08 -11.13 2.33
N SER A 6 -9.05 -12.05 1.36
CA SER A 6 -7.80 -12.58 0.80
C SER A 6 -6.93 -11.49 0.20
N THR A 7 -7.52 -10.58 -0.59
CA THR A 7 -6.81 -9.46 -1.19
C THR A 7 -6.28 -8.48 -0.14
N ASN A 8 -7.10 -8.06 0.83
CA ASN A 8 -6.68 -7.07 1.83
C ASN A 8 -5.60 -7.63 2.78
N LEU A 9 -5.67 -8.93 3.12
CA LEU A 9 -4.59 -9.60 3.86
C LEU A 9 -3.27 -9.55 3.09
N ALA A 10 -3.29 -9.87 1.78
CA ALA A 10 -2.08 -9.83 0.96
C ALA A 10 -1.51 -8.41 0.84
N ILE A 11 -2.35 -7.41 0.61
CA ILE A 11 -1.96 -5.99 0.46
C ILE A 11 -1.32 -5.49 1.77
N LEU A 12 -2.04 -5.60 2.90
CA LEU A 12 -1.58 -5.05 4.17
C LEU A 12 -0.34 -5.79 4.69
N ARG A 13 -0.27 -7.11 4.51
CA ARG A 13 0.91 -7.90 4.90
C ARG A 13 2.16 -7.44 4.14
N ARG A 14 2.05 -7.22 2.83
CA ARG A 14 3.18 -6.76 2.00
C ARG A 14 3.60 -5.34 2.34
N ALA A 15 2.65 -4.44 2.59
CA ALA A 15 2.94 -3.08 3.04
C ALA A 15 3.68 -3.06 4.39
N ARG A 16 3.43 -4.04 5.26
CA ARG A 16 4.14 -4.24 6.53
C ARG A 16 5.44 -5.04 6.40
N SER A 17 5.86 -5.42 5.19
CA SER A 17 7.02 -6.29 4.94
C SER A 17 7.02 -7.61 5.71
N LEU A 18 5.84 -8.13 6.06
CA LEU A 18 5.69 -9.38 6.81
C LEU A 18 5.65 -10.58 5.87
N SER A 19 6.28 -11.69 6.25
CA SER A 19 6.04 -12.97 5.57
C SER A 19 4.69 -13.58 6.00
N GLN A 20 4.21 -14.57 5.25
CA GLN A 20 3.01 -15.32 5.63
C GLN A 20 3.19 -16.07 6.95
N ALA A 21 4.43 -16.47 7.27
CA ALA A 21 4.75 -17.12 8.53
C ALA A 21 4.64 -16.12 9.68
N ASP A 22 5.25 -14.94 9.52
CA ASP A 22 5.31 -13.90 10.56
C ASP A 22 3.91 -13.44 10.94
N LEU A 23 3.07 -13.12 9.95
CA LEU A 23 1.70 -12.69 10.22
C LEU A 23 0.84 -13.82 10.80
N GLY A 24 1.04 -15.05 10.34
CA GLY A 24 0.36 -16.21 10.93
C GLY A 24 0.70 -16.37 12.40
N GLU A 25 1.99 -16.42 12.72
CA GLU A 25 2.51 -16.58 14.08
C GLU A 25 2.04 -15.45 15.00
N ALA A 26 2.18 -14.19 14.58
CA ALA A 26 1.76 -13.03 15.35
C ALA A 26 0.23 -13.00 15.59
N ALA A 27 -0.56 -13.52 14.65
CA ALA A 27 -2.01 -13.68 14.81
C ALA A 27 -2.43 -14.97 15.54
N GLY A 28 -1.48 -15.81 15.97
CA GLY A 28 -1.74 -17.07 16.68
C GLY A 28 -2.31 -18.19 15.81
N ILE A 29 -2.01 -18.20 14.51
CA ILE A 29 -2.41 -19.25 13.56
C ILE A 29 -1.19 -19.82 12.82
N SER A 30 -1.30 -21.05 12.32
CA SER A 30 -0.20 -21.62 11.52
C SER A 30 -0.04 -20.89 10.18
N ARG A 31 1.19 -20.85 9.64
CA ARG A 31 1.47 -20.38 8.28
C ARG A 31 0.53 -21.01 7.24
N ASN A 32 0.26 -22.32 7.36
CA ASN A 32 -0.64 -23.02 6.45
C ASN A 32 -2.08 -22.51 6.54
N HIS A 33 -2.58 -22.26 7.75
CA HIS A 33 -3.91 -21.66 7.92
C HIS A 33 -3.94 -20.26 7.33
N TYR A 34 -2.92 -19.43 7.58
CA TYR A 34 -2.82 -18.11 6.96
C TYR A 34 -2.79 -18.18 5.43
N GLN A 35 -2.00 -19.08 4.85
CA GLN A 35 -1.89 -19.27 3.40
C GLN A 35 -3.24 -19.63 2.76
N LEU A 36 -4.05 -20.45 3.42
CA LEU A 36 -5.41 -20.77 2.99
C LEU A 36 -6.31 -19.53 2.99
N LEU A 37 -6.21 -18.68 4.00
CA LEU A 37 -6.96 -17.42 4.07
C LEU A 37 -6.53 -16.43 2.97
N GLU A 38 -5.23 -16.23 2.77
CA GLU A 38 -4.70 -15.31 1.75
C GLU A 38 -4.97 -15.80 0.32
N SER A 39 -5.07 -17.12 0.10
CA SER A 39 -5.49 -17.70 -1.19
C SER A 39 -7.02 -17.75 -1.38
N GLY A 40 -7.79 -17.41 -0.35
CA GLY A 40 -9.25 -17.52 -0.37
C GLY A 40 -9.78 -18.95 -0.37
N ALA A 41 -8.92 -19.94 -0.07
CA ALA A 41 -9.23 -21.36 -0.07
C ALA A 41 -9.59 -21.85 1.34
N GLY A 42 -10.63 -22.68 1.44
CA GLY A 42 -10.99 -23.43 2.62
C GLY A 42 -10.24 -24.76 2.69
N ALA A 43 -10.05 -25.29 3.90
CA ALA A 43 -9.33 -26.54 4.12
C ALA A 43 -9.93 -27.76 3.38
N SER A 44 -11.23 -27.71 3.05
CA SER A 44 -11.95 -28.75 2.30
C SER A 44 -12.15 -28.41 0.81
N GLY A 45 -11.40 -27.46 0.26
CA GLY A 45 -11.47 -27.07 -1.15
C GLY A 45 -12.59 -26.07 -1.52
N GLY A 46 -13.39 -25.63 -0.55
CA GLY A 46 -14.37 -24.56 -0.72
C GLY A 46 -13.77 -23.16 -0.58
N ALA A 47 -14.61 -22.11 -0.59
CA ALA A 47 -14.15 -20.76 -0.26
C ALA A 47 -13.77 -20.65 1.23
N ALA A 48 -12.74 -19.87 1.56
CA ALA A 48 -12.35 -19.65 2.94
C ALA A 48 -13.52 -19.06 3.75
N ASN A 49 -13.81 -19.64 4.91
CA ASN A 49 -14.81 -19.15 5.86
C ASN A 49 -14.16 -18.93 7.24
N PRO A 50 -13.32 -17.88 7.39
CA PRO A 50 -12.65 -17.60 8.64
C PRO A 50 -13.63 -17.24 9.76
N ARG A 51 -13.30 -17.65 10.98
CA ARG A 51 -14.03 -17.19 12.17
C ARG A 51 -13.78 -15.70 12.37
N LEU A 52 -14.77 -14.99 12.91
CA LEU A 52 -14.60 -13.57 13.27
C LEU A 52 -13.44 -13.35 14.23
N SER A 53 -13.20 -14.28 15.16
CA SER A 53 -12.05 -14.22 16.07
C SER A 53 -10.70 -14.29 15.34
N THR A 54 -10.60 -15.09 14.27
CA THR A 54 -9.40 -15.16 13.41
C THR A 54 -9.19 -13.85 12.67
N LEU A 55 -10.26 -13.30 12.06
CA LEU A 55 -10.19 -12.01 11.38
C LEU A 55 -9.81 -10.87 12.34
N SER A 56 -10.35 -10.90 13.56
CA SER A 56 -10.04 -9.90 14.59
C SER A 56 -8.60 -10.00 15.08
N ALA A 57 -8.02 -11.20 15.16
CA ALA A 57 -6.61 -11.39 15.49
C ALA A 57 -5.69 -10.86 14.38
N LEU A 58 -6.00 -11.16 13.12
CA LEU A 58 -5.27 -10.66 11.96
C LEU A 58 -5.36 -9.13 11.84
N ALA A 59 -6.54 -8.56 12.00
CA ALA A 59 -6.76 -7.11 11.95
C ALA A 59 -5.95 -6.37 13.03
N ARG A 60 -5.96 -6.87 14.27
CA ARG A 60 -5.14 -6.31 15.36
C ARG A 60 -3.64 -6.39 15.06
N THR A 61 -3.17 -7.49 14.48
CA THR A 61 -1.75 -7.68 14.13
C THR A 61 -1.33 -6.74 13.01
N LEU A 62 -2.25 -6.44 12.08
CA LEU A 62 -2.06 -5.48 10.99
C LEU A 62 -2.37 -4.02 11.41
N GLU A 63 -2.78 -3.81 12.67
CA GLU A 63 -3.23 -2.55 13.26
C GLU A 63 -4.29 -1.82 12.41
N VAL A 64 -5.27 -2.58 11.91
CA VAL A 64 -6.45 -2.05 11.21
C VAL A 64 -7.72 -2.51 11.91
N ASP A 65 -8.84 -1.87 11.57
CA ASP A 65 -10.14 -2.37 11.99
C ASP A 65 -10.52 -3.64 11.21
N VAL A 66 -11.31 -4.52 11.82
CA VAL A 66 -11.78 -5.75 11.16
C VAL A 66 -12.58 -5.46 9.89
N THR A 67 -13.31 -4.33 9.84
CA THR A 67 -14.07 -3.89 8.66
C THR A 67 -13.17 -3.58 7.47
N THR A 68 -11.94 -3.11 7.71
CA THR A 68 -10.93 -2.92 6.67
C THR A 68 -10.66 -4.23 5.92
N LEU A 69 -10.61 -5.38 6.62
CA LEU A 69 -10.42 -6.67 5.96
C LEU A 69 -11.64 -7.13 5.15
N LEU A 70 -12.83 -6.60 5.42
CA LEU A 70 -14.09 -7.06 4.83
C LEU A 70 -14.52 -6.24 3.60
N GLN A 71 -14.06 -4.98 3.51
CA GLN A 71 -14.42 -4.06 2.44
C GLN A 71 -13.68 -4.40 1.14
N PRO A 72 -14.35 -4.38 -0.02
CA PRO A 72 -13.66 -4.51 -1.31
C PRO A 72 -12.63 -3.39 -1.47
N PRO A 73 -11.41 -3.70 -1.93
CA PRO A 73 -10.43 -2.66 -2.20
C PRO A 73 -10.81 -1.84 -3.44
N SER A 74 -10.48 -0.55 -3.41
CA SER A 74 -10.62 0.41 -4.49
C SER A 74 -9.35 1.27 -4.61
N ALA A 75 -9.20 1.95 -5.74
CA ALA A 75 -8.09 2.86 -5.95
C ALA A 75 -8.19 4.07 -5.00
N HIS A 76 -7.04 4.48 -4.47
CA HIS A 76 -6.86 5.67 -3.66
C HIS A 76 -5.57 6.38 -4.09
N ALA A 77 -5.58 7.71 -4.05
CA ALA A 77 -4.38 8.51 -4.20
C ALA A 77 -3.79 8.75 -2.81
N PHE A 78 -2.51 8.46 -2.65
CA PHE A 78 -1.74 8.82 -1.45
C PHE A 78 -0.76 9.91 -1.83
N TRP A 79 -0.85 11.04 -1.12
CA TRP A 79 0.01 12.20 -1.29
C TRP A 79 0.88 12.39 -0.07
N GLN A 80 2.14 12.74 -0.27
CA GLN A 80 3.08 13.05 0.80
C GLN A 80 3.94 14.25 0.41
N TRP A 81 4.12 15.18 1.36
CA TRP A 81 5.05 16.30 1.22
C TRP A 81 6.34 15.96 1.94
N ILE A 82 7.48 16.19 1.28
CA ILE A 82 8.78 15.75 1.76
C ILE A 82 9.70 16.95 1.79
N ASP A 83 10.11 17.32 3.00
CA ASP A 83 11.15 18.32 3.21
C ASP A 83 12.49 17.76 2.74
N VAL A 84 13.04 18.38 1.71
CA VAL A 84 14.41 18.14 1.24
C VAL A 84 15.17 19.46 1.23
N HIS A 85 16.46 19.40 1.61
CA HIS A 85 17.26 20.60 1.81
C HIS A 85 17.51 21.40 0.52
N ASP A 86 17.64 20.69 -0.60
CA ASP A 86 17.94 21.26 -1.91
C ASP A 86 16.92 20.76 -2.93
N GLU A 87 16.68 21.55 -3.99
CA GLU A 87 15.83 21.11 -5.10
C GLU A 87 16.40 19.82 -5.72
N PRO A 88 15.60 18.74 -5.80
CA PRO A 88 16.04 17.50 -6.40
C PRO A 88 16.31 17.69 -7.90
N SER A 89 17.37 17.06 -8.40
CA SER A 89 17.68 17.10 -9.84
C SER A 89 16.57 16.47 -10.68
N ASP A 90 16.48 16.87 -11.95
CA ASP A 90 15.56 16.27 -12.92
C ASP A 90 15.73 14.75 -13.01
N ASP A 91 16.98 14.27 -13.05
CA ASP A 91 17.29 12.84 -13.09
C ASP A 91 16.77 12.10 -11.85
N PHE A 92 16.90 12.72 -10.66
CA PHE A 92 16.38 12.15 -9.43
C PHE A 92 14.84 12.09 -9.46
N ARG A 93 14.18 13.20 -9.85
CA ARG A 93 12.71 13.26 -9.95
C ARG A 93 12.17 12.23 -10.95
N ALA A 94 12.82 12.08 -12.10
CA ALA A 94 12.46 11.10 -13.12
C ALA A 94 12.64 9.66 -12.62
N ALA A 95 13.75 9.36 -11.94
CA ALA A 95 13.98 8.03 -11.35
C ALA A 95 12.95 7.70 -10.25
N LEU A 96 12.61 8.67 -9.41
CA LEU A 96 11.59 8.49 -8.37
C LEU A 96 10.20 8.26 -8.99
N LEU A 97 9.84 9.04 -10.01
CA LEU A 97 8.58 8.89 -10.71
C LEU A 97 8.46 7.49 -11.35
N ASP A 98 9.52 7.00 -12.01
CA ASP A 98 9.54 5.66 -12.61
C ASP A 98 9.34 4.55 -11.55
N GLN A 99 9.98 4.68 -10.39
CA GLN A 99 9.80 3.76 -9.27
C GLN A 99 8.36 3.75 -8.74
N LEU A 100 7.77 4.93 -8.56
CA LEU A 100 6.39 5.06 -8.08
C LEU A 100 5.37 4.53 -9.10
N LEU A 101 5.55 4.84 -10.39
CA LEU A 101 4.71 4.31 -11.47
C LEU A 101 4.78 2.78 -11.54
N THR A 102 5.98 2.21 -11.48
CA THR A 102 6.19 0.76 -11.48
C THR A 102 5.51 0.07 -10.30
N ARG A 103 5.56 0.69 -9.11
CA ARG A 103 4.92 0.18 -7.89
C ARG A 103 3.40 0.29 -7.98
N SER A 104 2.89 1.45 -8.39
CA SER A 104 1.46 1.70 -8.59
C SER A 104 0.86 0.74 -9.61
N ALA A 105 1.54 0.54 -10.75
CA ALA A 105 1.12 -0.38 -11.81
C ALA A 105 0.92 -1.82 -11.31
N ARG A 106 1.81 -2.30 -10.42
CA ARG A 106 1.73 -3.63 -9.83
C ARG A 106 0.51 -3.80 -8.92
N GLU A 107 0.17 -2.77 -8.16
CA GLU A 107 -0.95 -2.79 -7.22
C GLU A 107 -2.31 -2.59 -7.92
N LEU A 108 -2.36 -1.67 -8.89
CA LEU A 108 -3.58 -1.34 -9.63
C LEU A 108 -3.90 -2.33 -10.78
N GLY A 109 -2.98 -3.24 -11.08
CA GLY A 109 -3.17 -4.30 -12.09
C GLY A 109 -2.96 -3.83 -13.53
N GLY A 110 -2.08 -2.85 -13.77
CA GLY A 110 -1.78 -2.36 -15.10
C GLY A 110 -1.27 -0.93 -15.09
N SER A 111 -2.12 0.04 -15.43
CA SER A 111 -1.75 1.45 -15.50
C SER A 111 -1.47 2.00 -14.10
N GLY A 112 -0.20 2.30 -13.80
CA GLY A 112 0.19 3.03 -12.59
C GLY A 112 -0.21 4.49 -12.66
N ALA A 113 -0.38 5.11 -11.51
CA ALA A 113 -0.60 6.55 -11.35
C ALA A 113 0.34 7.06 -10.27
N ALA A 114 1.12 8.09 -10.59
CA ALA A 114 2.08 8.67 -9.66
C ALA A 114 2.45 10.09 -10.08
N PHE A 115 2.93 10.87 -9.11
CA PHE A 115 3.34 12.24 -9.30
C PHE A 115 4.61 12.52 -8.50
N VAL A 116 5.51 13.33 -9.06
CA VAL A 116 6.65 13.91 -8.35
C VAL A 116 6.75 15.37 -8.76
N GLY A 117 6.59 16.27 -7.80
CA GLY A 117 6.64 17.72 -8.01
C GLY A 117 7.55 18.41 -7.00
N TRP A 118 7.90 19.65 -7.32
CA TRP A 118 8.69 20.52 -6.45
C TRP A 118 8.06 21.91 -6.43
N ALA A 119 7.75 22.41 -5.24
CA ALA A 119 7.25 23.76 -5.05
C ALA A 119 7.62 24.25 -3.64
N ASP A 120 7.92 25.54 -3.50
CA ASP A 120 8.11 26.21 -2.21
C ASP A 120 9.10 25.52 -1.25
N GLY A 121 10.13 24.85 -1.79
CA GLY A 121 11.15 24.16 -0.99
C GLY A 121 10.75 22.77 -0.50
N SER A 122 9.63 22.22 -0.98
CA SER A 122 9.15 20.88 -0.63
C SER A 122 8.92 20.02 -1.88
N MET A 123 9.23 18.73 -1.78
CA MET A 123 8.95 17.75 -2.82
C MET A 123 7.59 17.11 -2.54
N THR A 124 6.65 17.22 -3.47
CA THR A 124 5.37 16.53 -3.39
C THR A 124 5.47 15.20 -4.12
N VAL A 125 5.09 14.11 -3.45
CA VAL A 125 5.03 12.78 -4.02
C VAL A 125 3.61 12.25 -3.96
N GLY A 126 3.12 11.73 -5.08
CA GLY A 126 1.81 11.09 -5.18
C GLY A 126 1.94 9.67 -5.71
N ILE A 127 1.16 8.73 -5.18
CA ILE A 127 1.08 7.36 -5.70
C ILE A 127 -0.34 6.79 -5.60
N GLY A 128 -0.77 6.12 -6.68
CA GLY A 128 -2.03 5.39 -6.72
C GLY A 128 -1.86 4.01 -6.09
N VAL A 129 -2.71 3.69 -5.12
CA VAL A 129 -2.66 2.41 -4.38
C VAL A 129 -4.02 1.74 -4.33
N LEU A 130 -4.01 0.40 -4.24
CA LEU A 130 -5.21 -0.40 -4.02
C LEU A 130 -5.41 -0.62 -2.51
N ALA A 131 -6.54 -0.17 -1.97
CA ALA A 131 -6.83 -0.26 -0.54
C ALA A 131 -8.33 -0.28 -0.26
N SER A 132 -8.73 -0.84 0.88
CA SER A 132 -10.14 -0.95 1.28
C SER A 132 -10.73 0.29 1.95
N GLY A 133 -9.97 1.40 1.99
CA GLY A 133 -10.34 2.68 2.59
C GLY A 133 -9.11 3.47 3.04
N SER A 134 -9.31 4.69 3.53
CA SER A 134 -8.21 5.61 3.85
C SER A 134 -7.17 5.05 4.83
N PRO A 135 -7.52 4.38 5.95
CA PRO A 135 -6.51 3.81 6.85
C PRO A 135 -5.59 2.78 6.18
N ALA A 136 -6.14 1.93 5.31
CA ALA A 136 -5.35 0.97 4.55
C ALA A 136 -4.51 1.67 3.47
N ALA A 137 -5.08 2.68 2.80
CA ALA A 137 -4.37 3.47 1.79
C ALA A 137 -3.17 4.21 2.40
N THR A 138 -3.29 4.76 3.61
CA THR A 138 -2.15 5.36 4.34
C THR A 138 -1.03 4.35 4.59
N ILE A 139 -1.37 3.14 5.07
CA ILE A 139 -0.37 2.08 5.33
C ILE A 139 0.34 1.69 4.05
N VAL A 140 -0.41 1.45 2.97
CA VAL A 140 0.14 0.99 1.68
C VAL A 140 0.93 2.11 1.01
N GLY A 141 0.36 3.31 0.90
CA GLY A 141 0.97 4.47 0.27
C GLY A 141 2.30 4.84 0.91
N ARG A 142 2.33 4.98 2.24
CA ARG A 142 3.57 5.30 2.96
C ARG A 142 4.66 4.24 2.73
N ALA A 143 4.31 2.96 2.81
CA ALA A 143 5.26 1.87 2.58
C ALA A 143 5.84 1.88 1.15
N GLN A 144 5.02 2.22 0.14
CA GLN A 144 5.49 2.31 -1.25
C GLN A 144 6.36 3.54 -1.49
N VAL A 145 5.99 4.70 -0.95
CA VAL A 145 6.80 5.92 -1.06
C VAL A 145 8.14 5.73 -0.36
N GLU A 146 8.16 5.26 0.89
CA GLU A 146 9.40 5.00 1.64
C GLU A 146 10.34 4.04 0.89
N ALA A 147 9.78 2.96 0.33
CA ALA A 147 10.55 2.01 -0.46
C ALA A 147 11.11 2.63 -1.75
N ALA A 148 10.32 3.46 -2.46
CA ALA A 148 10.77 4.15 -3.67
C ALA A 148 11.89 5.16 -3.36
N LEU A 149 11.73 5.98 -2.32
CA LEU A 149 12.74 6.94 -1.87
C LEU A 149 14.05 6.26 -1.49
N THR A 150 13.96 5.16 -0.74
CA THR A 150 15.14 4.36 -0.36
C THR A 150 15.88 3.82 -1.59
N GLU A 151 15.14 3.37 -2.60
CA GLU A 151 15.71 2.80 -3.83
C GLU A 151 16.41 3.84 -4.71
N VAL A 152 15.93 5.09 -4.72
CA VAL A 152 16.60 6.22 -5.39
C VAL A 152 17.66 6.91 -4.51
N GLY A 153 17.94 6.37 -3.33
CA GLY A 153 19.02 6.83 -2.45
C GLY A 153 18.66 7.98 -1.50
N LEU A 154 17.37 8.35 -1.38
CA LEU A 154 16.89 9.34 -0.42
C LEU A 154 16.38 8.66 0.86
N ALA A 155 17.29 8.15 1.68
CA ALA A 155 16.94 7.56 2.97
C ALA A 155 16.62 8.66 4.00
N HIS A 156 15.55 8.48 4.78
CA HIS A 156 15.13 9.33 5.92
C HIS A 156 14.51 10.70 5.57
N ALA A 157 14.04 10.90 4.35
CA ALA A 157 13.20 12.05 4.02
C ALA A 157 11.72 11.66 4.23
N SER A 158 11.16 12.00 5.39
CA SER A 158 9.73 11.85 5.64
C SER A 158 9.26 12.96 6.56
N THR A 159 8.19 13.63 6.14
CA THR A 159 7.33 14.36 7.07
C THR A 159 6.15 13.45 7.45
N ASP A 160 5.43 13.81 8.50
CA ASP A 160 4.13 13.21 8.85
C ASP A 160 2.96 13.85 8.07
N GLU A 161 3.24 14.73 7.10
CA GLU A 161 2.23 15.42 6.30
C GLU A 161 1.89 14.59 5.06
N PHE A 162 0.66 14.08 5.04
CA PHE A 162 0.13 13.27 3.96
C PHE A 162 -1.38 13.49 3.80
N GLU A 163 -1.88 13.20 2.59
CA GLU A 163 -3.30 13.22 2.26
C GLU A 163 -3.68 11.92 1.54
N VAL A 164 -4.94 11.51 1.70
CA VAL A 164 -5.49 10.33 1.04
C VAL A 164 -6.84 10.65 0.44
N ASP A 165 -6.93 10.50 -0.88
CA ASP A 165 -8.16 10.68 -1.63
C ASP A 165 -8.68 9.35 -2.18
N ALA A 166 -10.00 9.26 -2.32
CA ALA A 166 -10.61 8.18 -3.07
C ALA A 166 -10.44 8.42 -4.57
N GLY A 167 -10.09 7.38 -5.33
CA GLY A 167 -9.81 7.50 -6.76
C GLY A 167 -8.34 7.79 -7.05
N LEU A 168 -8.05 8.28 -8.26
CA LEU A 168 -6.68 8.57 -8.74
C LEU A 168 -6.55 10.00 -9.27
N ASP A 169 -7.55 10.84 -9.02
CA ASP A 169 -7.60 12.19 -9.54
C ASP A 169 -6.38 12.99 -9.07
N GLY A 170 -5.76 13.75 -9.98
CA GLY A 170 -4.55 14.53 -9.71
C GLY A 170 -3.23 13.76 -9.83
N LEU A 171 -3.22 12.42 -9.79
CA LEU A 171 -2.00 11.61 -9.99
C LEU A 171 -1.62 11.44 -11.47
N SER A 172 -2.53 11.79 -12.37
CA SER A 172 -2.32 11.80 -13.80
C SER A 172 -2.40 13.25 -14.26
N ASP A 173 -1.39 14.06 -13.93
CA ASP A 173 -1.23 15.35 -14.57
C ASP A 173 -0.14 15.23 -15.62
N ASP A 174 -0.55 15.45 -16.87
CA ASP A 174 0.28 15.44 -18.06
C ASP A 174 1.52 16.32 -17.86
N GLY A 175 2.70 15.69 -17.94
CA GLY A 175 3.99 16.38 -17.85
C GLY A 175 5.10 15.60 -18.51
N HIS A 176 5.08 15.56 -19.84
CA HIS A 176 6.10 15.05 -20.80
C HIS A 176 5.98 13.59 -21.28
N ILE A 177 5.44 13.44 -22.50
CA ILE A 177 5.94 12.52 -23.53
C ILE A 177 6.70 13.36 -24.57
#